data_AF-A0A8U0HPJ1-F1
#
_entry.id   AF-A0A8U0HPJ1-F1
#
_cell.length_a   1.000
_cell.length_b   1.000
_cell.length_c   1.000
_cell.angle_alpha   90.00
_cell.angle_beta   90.00
_cell.angle_gamma   90.00
#
_symmetry.space_group_name_H-M   'P 1'
#
loop_
_entity.id
_entity.type
_entity.pdbx_description
1 polymer ?
#
loop_
_entity_poly.entity_id
_entity_poly.type
_entity_poly.pdbx_seq_one_letter_code
_entity_poly.pdbx_strand_id
1 'polypeptide(L)'
;MADDLRGMVADARDEALAQIESVADASPAEKGAGEEEAVHTFADTVADALLEGFGESSTGVHVSAIADTADYFNKTDVQGVIQEKVEAKKQADRRPFNEVLETELEEVVTVKTTDHKQDATYRWDFGTATVETQSGKDGRGHFSWPDFRDMYLEATGNDAAKPVKDLRSGDTWRQFVVEQMETKERVVETKGPRTAAVEELQNHIRNATGYPTLGDMIDRNGVYVDVKQADTPEWWAAFGSDDGEIEPTTDNVRRIGIQSQLAQRVAENNGISTRALQLELDGRDYTTGYDGSVSAQKYYGQTVHSYWELSAELALPNEYEPAPETATEATERELEEMTTDTDGETPEATADGGDDGDDGGMGTVGGLGGEL
;
A
#
# COMPACT_ATOMS: atom_id res chain seq x y z
N MET A 1 37.69 37.10 21.03
CA MET A 1 36.51 36.23 20.98
C MET A 1 36.75 34.95 21.79
N ALA A 2 37.61 34.01 21.38
CA ALA A 2 37.84 32.79 22.18
C ALA A 2 38.35 33.03 23.63
N ASP A 3 39.28 33.97 23.84
CA ASP A 3 39.74 34.32 25.19
C ASP A 3 38.70 35.09 26.01
N ASP A 4 37.78 35.77 25.34
CA ASP A 4 36.67 36.52 25.95
C ASP A 4 35.62 35.55 26.51
N LEU A 5 35.25 34.55 25.72
CA LEU A 5 34.34 33.46 26.13
C LEU A 5 34.89 32.63 27.30
N ARG A 6 36.21 32.39 27.32
CA ARG A 6 36.87 31.71 28.46
C ARG A 6 36.78 32.54 29.74
N GLY A 7 37.00 33.86 29.64
CA GLY A 7 36.84 34.78 30.75
C GLY A 7 35.41 34.75 31.28
N MET A 8 34.43 34.93 30.41
CA MET A 8 33.01 34.89 30.74
C MET A 8 32.58 33.61 31.47
N VAL A 9 32.98 32.43 30.98
CA VAL A 9 32.67 31.15 31.63
C VAL A 9 33.39 30.98 32.97
N ALA A 10 34.61 31.51 33.11
CA ALA A 10 35.34 31.50 34.38
C ALA A 10 34.69 32.43 35.41
N ASP A 11 34.32 33.63 35.00
CA ASP A 11 33.65 34.62 35.85
C ASP A 11 32.29 34.11 36.32
N ALA A 12 31.49 33.52 35.42
CA ALA A 12 30.21 32.91 35.77
C ALA A 12 30.36 31.73 36.75
N ARG A 13 31.43 30.92 36.61
CA ARG A 13 31.75 29.87 37.58
C ARG A 13 32.04 30.47 38.95
N ASP A 14 32.89 31.49 38.99
CA ASP A 14 33.34 32.10 40.26
C ASP A 14 32.18 32.81 40.98
N GLU A 15 31.28 33.45 40.23
CA GLU A 15 30.04 34.02 40.77
C GLU A 15 29.12 32.95 41.34
N ALA A 16 28.89 31.85 40.62
CA ALA A 16 28.07 30.74 41.10
C ALA A 16 28.67 30.09 42.36
N LEU A 17 29.99 29.90 42.41
CA LEU A 17 30.68 29.38 43.61
C LEU A 17 30.50 30.32 44.81
N ALA A 18 30.67 31.63 44.60
CA ALA A 18 30.46 32.62 45.67
C ALA A 18 29.01 32.62 46.17
N GLN A 19 28.03 32.45 45.27
CA GLN A 19 26.61 32.35 45.64
C GLN A 19 26.32 31.09 46.45
N ILE A 20 26.83 29.93 46.03
CA ILE A 20 26.69 28.65 46.75
C ILE A 20 27.32 28.74 48.15
N GLU A 21 28.53 29.30 48.24
CA GLU A 21 29.20 29.50 49.53
C GLU A 21 28.41 30.44 50.47
N SER A 22 27.76 31.47 49.93
CA SER A 22 26.98 32.42 50.73
C SER A 22 25.75 31.80 51.41
N VAL A 23 25.23 30.69 50.88
CA VAL A 23 24.08 29.96 51.43
C VAL A 23 24.48 28.66 52.14
N ALA A 24 25.78 28.39 52.32
CA ALA A 24 26.27 27.12 52.86
C ALA A 24 25.79 26.80 54.29
N ASP A 25 25.61 27.84 55.12
CA ASP A 25 25.13 27.75 56.51
C ASP A 25 23.62 28.03 56.66
N ALA A 26 22.89 28.21 55.54
CA ALA A 26 21.45 28.46 55.56
C ALA A 26 20.66 27.19 55.92
N SER A 27 19.34 27.33 56.10
CA SER A 27 18.50 26.13 56.27
C SER A 27 18.54 25.24 55.01
N PRO A 28 18.30 23.92 55.11
CA PRO A 28 18.37 23.02 53.95
C PRO A 28 17.51 23.46 52.75
N ALA A 29 16.34 24.05 53.01
CA ALA A 29 15.45 24.55 51.95
C ALA A 29 16.02 25.80 51.26
N GLU A 30 16.57 26.73 52.03
CA GLU A 30 17.19 27.96 51.50
C GLU A 30 18.49 27.63 50.76
N LYS A 31 19.30 26.71 51.29
CA LYS A 31 20.51 26.22 50.63
C LYS A 31 20.19 25.58 49.28
N GLY A 32 19.21 24.67 49.23
CA GLY A 32 18.79 24.04 47.99
C GLY A 32 18.30 25.05 46.93
N ALA A 33 17.48 26.03 47.32
CA ALA A 33 17.00 27.06 46.40
C ALA A 33 18.13 27.99 45.90
N GLY A 34 19.06 28.37 46.78
CA GLY A 34 20.21 29.20 46.42
C GLY A 34 21.20 28.50 45.50
N GLU A 35 21.45 27.20 45.72
CA GLU A 35 22.24 26.37 44.81
C GLU A 35 21.57 26.22 43.44
N GLU A 36 20.25 25.98 43.41
CA GLU A 36 19.47 25.90 42.18
C GLU A 36 19.58 27.20 41.36
N GLU A 37 19.39 28.36 41.99
CA GLU A 37 19.53 29.68 41.34
C GLU A 37 20.94 29.90 40.78
N ALA A 38 21.98 29.57 41.56
CA ALA A 38 23.38 29.71 41.15
C ALA A 38 23.70 28.81 39.93
N VAL A 39 23.28 27.54 39.98
CA VAL A 39 23.47 26.57 38.89
C VAL A 39 22.73 27.02 37.63
N HIS A 40 21.49 27.50 37.74
CA HIS A 40 20.72 27.97 36.59
C HIS A 40 21.32 29.22 35.94
N THR A 41 21.82 30.16 36.75
CA THR A 41 22.47 31.39 36.26
C THR A 41 23.78 31.08 35.55
N PHE A 42 24.61 30.22 36.14
CA PHE A 42 25.83 29.70 35.51
C PHE A 42 25.51 28.99 34.19
N ALA A 43 24.53 28.09 34.21
CA ALA A 43 24.15 27.30 33.03
C ALA A 43 23.66 28.18 31.88
N ASP A 44 22.95 29.27 32.16
CA ASP A 44 22.48 30.22 31.15
C ASP A 44 23.67 30.91 30.44
N THR A 45 24.65 31.36 31.21
CA THR A 45 25.87 32.02 30.69
C THR A 45 26.74 31.06 29.89
N VAL A 46 26.92 29.83 30.37
CA VAL A 46 27.67 28.80 29.63
C VAL A 46 26.93 28.42 28.35
N ALA A 47 25.60 28.38 28.36
CA ALA A 47 24.82 28.10 27.17
C ALA A 47 25.04 29.18 26.09
N ASP A 48 25.06 30.46 26.45
CA ASP A 48 25.42 31.55 25.53
C ASP A 48 26.83 31.37 24.96
N ALA A 49 27.81 31.09 25.83
CA ALA A 49 29.19 30.86 25.41
C ALA A 49 29.30 29.72 24.38
N LEU A 50 28.62 28.60 24.64
CA LEU A 50 28.60 27.44 23.74
C LEU A 50 28.01 27.78 22.38
N LEU A 51 26.93 28.56 22.34
CA LEU A 51 26.32 29.02 21.08
C LEU A 51 27.20 30.00 20.31
N GLU A 52 28.04 30.77 21.00
CA GLU A 52 29.06 31.64 20.40
C GLU A 52 30.35 30.91 19.99
N GLY A 53 30.39 29.57 20.11
CA GLY A 53 31.50 28.73 19.65
C GLY A 53 32.54 28.40 20.72
N PHE A 54 32.20 28.55 22.00
CA PHE A 54 33.02 27.99 23.08
C PHE A 54 33.11 26.47 22.97
N GLY A 55 34.30 25.91 23.16
CA GLY A 55 34.52 24.48 23.01
C GLY A 55 33.87 23.66 24.13
N GLU A 56 32.98 22.73 23.81
CA GLU A 56 32.31 21.85 24.78
C GLU A 56 33.30 21.13 25.71
N SER A 57 34.45 20.69 25.18
CA SER A 57 35.52 20.03 25.95
C SER A 57 36.08 20.88 27.10
N SER A 58 35.93 22.21 27.02
CA SER A 58 36.45 23.15 28.03
C SER A 58 35.47 23.39 29.18
N THR A 59 34.19 23.05 29.03
CA THR A 59 33.17 23.24 30.10
C THR A 59 33.38 22.34 31.31
N GLY A 60 33.94 21.14 31.10
CA GLY A 60 33.98 20.09 32.11
C GLY A 60 34.72 20.45 33.39
N VAL A 61 35.71 21.34 33.34
CA VAL A 61 36.48 21.80 34.51
C VAL A 61 35.63 22.74 35.38
N HIS A 62 34.81 23.60 34.76
CA HIS A 62 33.95 24.54 35.46
C HIS A 62 32.75 23.83 36.10
N VAL A 63 32.13 22.89 35.35
CA VAL A 63 31.05 22.04 35.87
C VAL A 63 31.53 21.23 37.08
N SER A 64 32.73 20.64 37.01
CA SER A 64 33.30 19.89 38.14
C SER A 64 33.49 20.78 39.38
N ALA A 65 34.00 22.01 39.22
CA ALA A 65 34.18 22.91 40.36
C ALA A 65 32.85 23.22 41.07
N ILE A 66 31.79 23.51 40.31
CA ILE A 66 30.46 23.79 40.91
C ILE A 66 29.89 22.55 41.59
N ALA A 67 29.96 21.39 40.92
CA ALA A 67 29.46 20.14 41.47
C ALA A 67 30.23 19.64 42.70
N ASP A 68 31.52 19.99 42.82
CA ASP A 68 32.34 19.65 43.99
C ASP A 68 32.00 20.54 45.21
N THR A 69 31.36 21.70 44.99
CA THR A 69 30.98 22.66 46.04
C THR A 69 29.49 22.60 46.41
N ALA A 70 28.61 22.27 45.47
CA ALA A 70 27.17 22.14 45.71
C ALA A 70 26.83 20.84 46.46
N ASP A 71 25.88 20.91 47.39
CA ASP A 71 25.38 19.72 48.11
C ASP A 71 24.30 18.97 47.32
N TYR A 72 23.48 19.69 46.54
CA TYR A 72 22.28 19.16 45.90
C TYR A 72 22.44 18.85 44.41
N PHE A 73 23.53 19.30 43.78
CA PHE A 73 23.79 19.12 42.35
C PHE A 73 25.07 18.36 42.11
N ASN A 74 24.97 17.21 41.44
CA ASN A 74 26.14 16.50 40.95
C ASN A 74 26.54 16.99 39.55
N LYS A 75 27.69 16.53 39.05
CA LYS A 75 28.22 16.91 37.74
C LYS A 75 27.23 16.68 36.58
N THR A 76 26.48 15.59 36.62
CA THR A 76 25.48 15.23 35.62
C THR A 76 24.30 16.20 35.65
N ASP A 77 23.87 16.62 36.85
CA ASP A 77 22.76 17.57 36.99
C ASP A 77 23.12 18.92 36.38
N VAL A 78 24.30 19.46 36.73
CA VAL A 78 24.80 20.74 36.18
C VAL A 78 24.95 20.66 34.65
N GLN A 79 25.48 19.55 34.12
CA GLN A 79 25.55 19.33 32.67
C GLN A 79 24.16 19.27 32.02
N GLY A 80 23.20 18.62 32.68
CA GLY A 80 21.81 18.54 32.24
C GLY A 80 21.17 19.92 32.12
N VAL A 81 21.36 20.79 33.12
CA VAL A 81 20.84 22.16 33.09
C VAL A 81 21.49 22.98 31.96
N ILE A 82 22.81 22.86 31.75
CA ILE A 82 23.49 23.54 30.63
C ILE A 82 22.91 23.08 29.29
N GLN A 83 22.75 21.77 29.09
CA GLN A 83 22.18 21.23 27.86
C GLN A 83 20.74 21.69 27.64
N GLU A 84 19.92 21.73 28.70
CA GLU A 84 18.56 22.26 28.65
C GLU A 84 18.55 23.74 28.21
N LYS A 85 19.46 24.56 28.76
CA LYS A 85 19.59 25.98 28.40
C LYS A 85 20.08 26.18 26.97
N VAL A 86 21.08 25.43 26.52
CA VAL A 86 21.55 25.45 25.12
C VAL A 86 20.41 25.11 24.18
N GLU A 87 19.67 24.05 24.47
CA GLU A 87 18.54 23.62 23.64
C GLU A 87 17.40 24.62 23.64
N ALA A 88 17.06 25.22 24.80
CA ALA A 88 16.05 26.27 24.89
C ALA A 88 16.42 27.49 24.05
N LYS A 89 17.68 27.93 24.11
CA LYS A 89 18.18 29.07 23.32
C LYS A 89 18.23 28.75 21.81
N LYS A 90 18.65 27.54 21.40
CA LYS A 90 18.57 27.09 19.98
C LYS A 90 17.14 27.07 19.44
N GLN A 91 16.17 26.85 20.30
CA GLN A 91 14.76 26.74 19.95
C GLN A 91 13.96 28.03 20.16
N ALA A 92 14.56 29.08 20.73
CA ALA A 92 13.83 30.29 21.13
C ALA A 92 13.11 30.99 19.96
N ASP A 93 13.70 30.98 18.77
CA ASP A 93 13.12 31.59 17.57
C ASP A 93 12.24 30.63 16.75
N ARG A 94 12.08 29.39 17.21
CA ARG A 94 11.40 28.32 16.48
C ARG A 94 10.06 28.00 17.15
N ARG A 95 9.02 27.86 16.34
CA ARG A 95 7.70 27.45 16.83
C ARG A 95 7.71 25.97 17.26
N PRO A 96 7.16 25.59 18.44
CA PRO A 96 7.01 24.20 18.84
C PRO A 96 6.25 23.37 17.79
N PHE A 97 6.73 22.16 17.49
CA PHE A 97 6.15 21.36 16.42
C PHE A 97 4.67 20.97 16.65
N ASN A 98 4.24 20.83 17.92
CA ASN A 98 2.81 20.63 18.21
C ASN A 98 1.95 21.83 17.79
N GLU A 99 2.42 23.07 17.99
CA GLU A 99 1.70 24.27 17.57
C GLU A 99 1.66 24.40 16.04
N VAL A 100 2.74 23.96 15.36
CA VAL A 100 2.76 23.87 13.88
C VAL A 100 1.65 22.92 13.41
N LEU A 101 1.52 21.73 14.00
CA LEU A 101 0.45 20.79 13.65
C LEU A 101 -0.95 21.33 13.97
N GLU A 102 -1.12 22.09 15.04
CA GLU A 102 -2.41 22.69 15.37
C GLU A 102 -2.81 23.79 14.37
N THR A 103 -1.85 24.64 14.00
CA THR A 103 -2.12 25.90 13.27
C THR A 103 -1.92 25.83 11.77
N GLU A 104 -0.96 25.03 11.29
CA GLU A 104 -0.54 25.00 9.87
C GLU A 104 -0.98 23.72 9.15
N LEU A 105 -1.23 22.62 9.86
CA LEU A 105 -1.79 21.42 9.24
C LEU A 105 -3.22 21.72 8.78
N GLU A 106 -3.48 21.64 7.49
CA GLU A 106 -4.80 21.91 6.92
C GLU A 106 -5.65 20.63 6.87
N GLU A 107 -5.04 19.51 6.46
CA GLU A 107 -5.74 18.25 6.23
C GLU A 107 -4.82 17.04 6.49
N VAL A 108 -5.40 15.94 6.95
CA VAL A 108 -4.75 14.62 6.96
C VAL A 108 -5.53 13.68 6.04
N VAL A 109 -4.94 13.35 4.90
CA VAL A 109 -5.54 12.43 3.95
C VAL A 109 -5.12 11.00 4.26
N THR A 110 -6.06 10.20 4.76
CA THR A 110 -5.87 8.76 4.92
C THR A 110 -6.21 8.06 3.61
N VAL A 111 -5.20 7.66 2.86
CA VAL A 111 -5.35 6.87 1.64
C VAL A 111 -5.42 5.39 2.00
N LYS A 112 -6.62 4.82 1.87
CA LYS A 112 -6.87 3.38 2.02
C LYS A 112 -6.95 2.76 0.63
N THR A 113 -6.32 1.61 0.46
CA THR A 113 -6.47 0.81 -0.76
C THR A 113 -7.51 -0.26 -0.51
N THR A 114 -8.29 -0.61 -1.53
CA THR A 114 -9.21 -1.76 -1.48
C THR A 114 -8.49 -3.12 -1.41
N ASP A 115 -7.17 -3.15 -1.60
CA ASP A 115 -6.39 -4.39 -1.56
C ASP A 115 -6.32 -4.93 -0.13
N HIS A 116 -6.47 -6.25 -0.02
CA HIS A 116 -6.42 -6.94 1.25
C HIS A 116 -5.02 -6.82 1.89
N LYS A 117 -5.01 -6.44 3.17
CA LYS A 117 -3.80 -6.28 4.03
C LYS A 117 -2.76 -5.27 3.52
N GLN A 118 -3.16 -4.26 2.75
CA GLN A 118 -2.26 -3.13 2.48
C GLN A 118 -2.29 -2.09 3.58
N ASP A 119 -1.10 -1.57 3.89
CA ASP A 119 -0.92 -0.48 4.83
C ASP A 119 -1.57 0.80 4.31
N ALA A 120 -2.22 1.57 5.19
CA ALA A 120 -2.74 2.88 4.87
C ALA A 120 -1.58 3.86 4.69
N THR A 121 -1.70 4.76 3.71
CA THR A 121 -0.78 5.90 3.58
C THR A 121 -1.45 7.15 4.14
N TYR A 122 -0.76 7.89 4.98
CA TYR A 122 -1.23 9.15 5.55
C TYR A 122 -0.46 10.30 4.92
N ARG A 123 -1.19 11.23 4.31
CA ARG A 123 -0.63 12.46 3.74
C ARG A 123 -1.02 13.62 4.63
N TRP A 124 -0.02 14.28 5.19
CA TRP A 124 -0.16 15.43 6.07
C TRP A 124 0.03 16.68 5.24
N ASP A 125 -1.05 17.41 4.97
CA ASP A 125 -1.05 18.59 4.12
C ASP A 125 -0.96 19.86 4.96
N PHE A 126 0.12 20.62 4.77
CA PHE A 126 0.37 21.90 5.43
C PHE A 126 0.10 23.09 4.49
N GLY A 127 -0.62 22.86 3.39
CA GLY A 127 -0.96 23.82 2.34
C GLY A 127 0.20 24.19 1.42
N THR A 128 1.41 24.34 1.98
CA THR A 128 2.64 24.66 1.23
C THR A 128 3.49 23.44 0.90
N ALA A 129 3.32 22.35 1.65
CA ALA A 129 4.02 21.10 1.45
C ALA A 129 3.19 19.92 1.98
N THR A 130 3.57 18.72 1.55
CA THR A 130 2.95 17.47 2.01
C THR A 130 4.01 16.56 2.59
N VAL A 131 3.73 15.96 3.74
CA VAL A 131 4.52 14.88 4.32
C VAL A 131 3.77 13.57 4.15
N GLU A 132 4.42 12.53 3.66
CA GLU A 132 3.83 11.19 3.52
C GLU A 132 4.39 10.22 4.56
N THR A 133 3.50 9.46 5.20
CA THR A 133 3.85 8.40 6.15
C THR A 133 2.97 7.17 5.91
N GLN A 134 3.33 6.02 6.45
CA GLN A 134 2.62 4.76 6.20
C GLN A 134 2.19 4.08 7.50
N SER A 135 1.17 3.23 7.46
CA SER A 135 0.91 2.32 8.56
C SER A 135 1.94 1.18 8.58
N GLY A 136 1.81 0.28 9.56
CA GLY A 136 2.73 -0.86 9.70
C GLY A 136 3.82 -0.67 10.76
N LYS A 137 4.76 -1.62 10.81
CA LYS A 137 5.82 -1.67 11.83
C LYS A 137 6.90 -0.62 11.60
N ASP A 138 7.19 -0.33 10.33
CA ASP A 138 8.33 0.49 9.92
C ASP A 138 7.89 1.86 9.33
N GLY A 139 6.59 2.07 9.07
CA GLY A 139 6.06 3.26 8.38
C GLY A 139 5.52 4.38 9.28
N ARG A 140 5.37 4.15 10.58
CA ARG A 140 4.66 5.03 11.54
C ARG A 140 5.49 6.24 12.01
N GLY A 141 6.23 6.87 11.10
CA GLY A 141 7.11 8.00 11.41
C GLY A 141 6.40 9.14 12.15
N HIS A 142 5.11 9.38 11.86
CA HIS A 142 4.32 10.42 12.54
C HIS A 142 4.11 10.20 14.05
N PHE A 143 4.21 8.96 14.56
CA PHE A 143 4.11 8.68 16.01
C PHE A 143 5.44 8.84 16.76
N SER A 144 6.51 9.14 16.05
CA SER A 144 7.79 9.53 16.63
C SER A 144 7.96 11.02 16.34
N TRP A 145 7.76 11.88 17.34
CA TRP A 145 7.87 13.32 17.10
C TRP A 145 9.21 13.76 16.50
N PRO A 146 10.37 13.14 16.82
CA PRO A 146 11.63 13.49 16.15
C PRO A 146 11.57 13.16 14.67
N ASP A 147 11.16 11.94 14.32
CA ASP A 147 11.10 11.50 12.91
C ASP A 147 10.09 12.33 12.12
N PHE A 148 8.93 12.63 12.70
CA PHE A 148 7.92 13.43 12.02
C PHE A 148 8.35 14.88 11.80
N ARG A 149 9.03 15.45 12.80
CA ARG A 149 9.61 16.80 12.69
C ARG A 149 10.68 16.86 11.62
N ASP A 150 11.53 15.84 11.52
CA ASP A 150 12.58 15.77 10.50
C ASP A 150 11.95 15.62 9.10
N MET A 151 10.92 14.79 8.94
CA MET A 151 10.15 14.71 7.70
C MET A 151 9.48 16.04 7.32
N TYR A 152 8.95 16.78 8.30
CA TYR A 152 8.40 18.12 8.08
C TYR A 152 9.49 19.11 7.63
N LEU A 153 10.65 19.09 8.28
CA LEU A 153 11.80 19.92 7.89
C LEU A 153 12.26 19.59 6.47
N GLU A 154 12.36 18.32 6.10
CA GLU A 154 12.72 17.90 4.75
C GLU A 154 11.71 18.37 3.70
N ALA A 155 10.42 18.31 4.02
CA ALA A 155 9.36 18.71 3.08
C ALA A 155 9.20 20.23 2.95
N THR A 156 9.36 20.98 4.04
CA THR A 156 9.05 22.43 4.08
C THR A 156 10.30 23.32 4.08
N GLY A 157 11.45 22.78 4.48
CA GLY A 157 12.64 23.57 4.83
C GLY A 157 12.54 24.31 6.17
N ASN A 158 11.42 24.19 6.90
CA ASN A 158 11.20 24.88 8.16
C ASN A 158 11.59 24.00 9.35
N ASP A 159 12.58 24.45 10.12
CA ASP A 159 13.08 23.75 11.30
C ASP A 159 12.26 24.12 12.54
N ALA A 160 11.16 23.39 12.78
CA ALA A 160 10.33 23.56 13.97
C ALA A 160 11.12 23.26 15.26
N ALA A 161 10.70 23.82 16.40
CA ALA A 161 11.23 23.43 17.71
C ALA A 161 10.70 22.06 18.16
N LYS A 162 11.28 21.50 19.21
CA LYS A 162 10.71 20.31 19.86
C LYS A 162 9.31 20.64 20.38
N PRO A 163 8.39 19.66 20.45
CA PRO A 163 7.10 19.88 21.09
C PRO A 163 7.24 20.39 22.53
N VAL A 164 6.18 20.98 23.08
CA VAL A 164 6.11 21.33 24.50
C VAL A 164 6.39 20.11 25.39
N LYS A 165 7.00 20.33 26.56
CA LYS A 165 7.60 19.27 27.41
C LYS A 165 6.65 18.10 27.68
N ASP A 166 5.37 18.38 27.93
CA ASP A 166 4.35 17.39 28.27
C ASP A 166 3.97 16.48 27.10
N LEU A 167 4.19 16.92 25.85
CA LEU A 167 3.93 16.16 24.64
C LEU A 167 5.16 15.37 24.14
N ARG A 168 6.31 15.46 24.82
CA ARG A 168 7.54 14.75 24.38
C ARG A 168 7.52 13.27 24.72
N SER A 169 6.58 12.81 25.55
CA SER A 169 6.40 11.41 25.87
C SER A 169 5.78 10.67 24.66
N GLY A 170 6.22 9.45 24.39
CA GLY A 170 5.74 8.70 23.21
C GLY A 170 4.22 8.47 23.22
N ASP A 171 3.64 8.18 24.38
CA ASP A 171 2.20 7.93 24.51
C ASP A 171 1.38 9.22 24.39
N THR A 172 1.81 10.31 25.03
CA THR A 172 1.10 11.60 24.95
C THR A 172 1.20 12.19 23.55
N TRP A 173 2.38 12.12 22.93
CA TRP A 173 2.56 12.50 21.53
C TRP A 173 1.63 11.71 20.61
N ARG A 174 1.59 10.39 20.78
CA ARG A 174 0.75 9.52 19.97
C ARG A 174 -0.73 9.89 20.10
N GLN A 175 -1.21 10.16 21.30
CA GLN A 175 -2.59 10.60 21.52
C GLN A 175 -2.87 11.94 20.82
N PHE A 176 -1.97 12.91 20.97
CA PHE A 176 -2.07 14.20 20.29
C PHE A 176 -2.11 14.05 18.77
N VAL A 177 -1.24 13.23 18.19
CA VAL A 177 -1.22 12.98 16.74
C VAL A 177 -2.52 12.33 16.28
N VAL A 178 -3.05 11.34 17.01
CA VAL A 178 -4.35 10.73 16.69
C VAL A 178 -5.47 11.77 16.73
N GLU A 179 -5.49 12.67 17.72
CA GLU A 179 -6.47 13.76 17.78
C GLU A 179 -6.37 14.70 16.58
N GLN A 180 -5.16 15.06 16.13
CA GLN A 180 -4.97 15.85 14.92
C GLN A 180 -5.46 15.12 13.67
N MET A 181 -5.20 13.80 13.57
CA MET A 181 -5.73 12.97 12.49
C MET A 181 -7.25 13.00 12.48
N GLU A 182 -7.89 12.66 13.60
CA GLU A 182 -9.36 12.59 13.71
C GLU A 182 -10.03 13.95 13.44
N THR A 183 -9.42 15.04 13.89
CA THR A 183 -9.95 16.39 13.72
C THR A 183 -9.87 16.88 12.27
N LYS A 184 -8.81 16.48 11.54
CA LYS A 184 -8.51 16.98 10.19
C LYS A 184 -8.58 15.87 9.13
N GLU A 185 -9.24 14.74 9.43
CA GLU A 185 -9.24 13.56 8.57
C GLU A 185 -10.05 13.78 7.29
N ARG A 186 -9.46 13.42 6.17
CA ARG A 186 -10.20 13.05 4.96
C ARG A 186 -9.79 11.64 4.53
N VAL A 187 -10.75 10.72 4.51
CA VAL A 187 -10.50 9.37 4.01
C VAL A 187 -10.70 9.34 2.50
N VAL A 188 -9.68 8.91 1.78
CA VAL A 188 -9.76 8.63 0.34
C VAL A 188 -9.54 7.14 0.14
N GLU A 189 -10.57 6.47 -0.36
CA GLU A 189 -10.46 5.08 -0.78
C GLU A 189 -10.06 5.03 -2.25
N THR A 190 -8.98 4.31 -2.52
CA THR A 190 -8.48 4.10 -3.89
C THR A 190 -8.53 2.63 -4.21
N LYS A 191 -8.92 2.32 -5.45
CA LYS A 191 -8.88 0.96 -5.94
C LYS A 191 -7.42 0.54 -6.10
N GLY A 192 -7.01 -0.46 -5.33
CA GLY A 192 -5.66 -1.00 -5.41
C GLY A 192 -5.47 -1.94 -6.62
N PRO A 193 -4.20 -2.17 -7.02
CA PRO A 193 -3.89 -3.00 -8.18
C PRO A 193 -4.29 -4.47 -8.00
N ARG A 194 -4.29 -5.02 -6.77
CA ARG A 194 -4.74 -6.41 -6.54
C ARG A 194 -6.25 -6.53 -6.70
N THR A 195 -7.00 -5.55 -6.21
CA THR A 195 -8.45 -5.46 -6.40
C THR A 195 -8.80 -5.33 -7.86
N ALA A 196 -8.08 -4.48 -8.60
CA ALA A 196 -8.25 -4.34 -10.05
C ALA A 196 -8.00 -5.66 -10.78
N ALA A 197 -6.95 -6.41 -10.42
CA ALA A 197 -6.68 -7.73 -10.95
C ALA A 197 -7.78 -8.75 -10.64
N VAL A 198 -8.33 -8.75 -9.42
CA VAL A 198 -9.47 -9.62 -9.06
C VAL A 198 -10.69 -9.30 -9.91
N GLU A 199 -11.05 -8.03 -10.07
CA GLU A 199 -12.18 -7.63 -10.90
C GLU A 199 -11.98 -7.94 -12.38
N GLU A 200 -10.77 -7.74 -12.91
CA GLU A 200 -10.43 -8.15 -14.29
C GLU A 200 -10.61 -9.66 -14.46
N LEU A 201 -10.19 -10.45 -13.48
CA LEU A 201 -10.37 -11.89 -13.50
C LEU A 201 -11.85 -12.29 -13.44
N GLN A 202 -12.64 -11.65 -12.57
CA GLN A 202 -14.08 -11.86 -12.50
C GLN A 202 -14.77 -11.53 -13.84
N ASN A 203 -14.40 -10.41 -14.45
CA ASN A 203 -14.94 -10.00 -15.74
C ASN A 203 -14.53 -10.98 -16.85
N HIS A 204 -13.31 -11.51 -16.81
CA HIS A 204 -12.91 -12.55 -17.75
C HIS A 204 -13.77 -13.81 -17.59
N ILE A 205 -13.96 -14.29 -16.35
CA ILE A 205 -14.79 -15.48 -16.07
C ILE A 205 -16.22 -15.27 -16.57
N ARG A 206 -16.84 -14.12 -16.27
CA ARG A 206 -18.22 -13.81 -16.70
C ARG A 206 -18.40 -13.80 -18.21
N ASN A 207 -17.40 -13.32 -18.95
CA ASN A 207 -17.47 -13.16 -20.40
C ASN A 207 -16.95 -14.36 -21.20
N ALA A 208 -16.35 -15.35 -20.52
CA ALA A 208 -15.92 -16.59 -21.15
C ALA A 208 -17.04 -17.62 -21.13
N THR A 209 -17.05 -18.51 -22.12
CA THR A 209 -17.95 -19.67 -22.13
C THR A 209 -17.45 -20.72 -21.13
N GLY A 210 -18.36 -21.20 -20.28
CA GLY A 210 -18.10 -22.25 -19.31
C GLY A 210 -18.26 -23.64 -19.92
N TYR A 211 -17.37 -24.56 -19.52
CA TYR A 211 -17.36 -25.94 -20.01
C TYR A 211 -17.26 -26.95 -18.86
N PRO A 212 -17.93 -28.11 -18.96
CA PRO A 212 -17.94 -29.15 -17.93
C PRO A 212 -16.65 -29.96 -17.86
N THR A 213 -15.76 -29.85 -18.85
CA THR A 213 -14.49 -30.57 -18.87
C THR A 213 -13.31 -29.65 -19.04
N LEU A 214 -12.16 -30.07 -18.50
CA LEU A 214 -10.91 -29.33 -18.66
C LEU A 214 -10.42 -29.36 -20.12
N GLY A 215 -10.74 -30.41 -20.88
CA GLY A 215 -10.35 -30.53 -22.28
C GLY A 215 -10.99 -29.44 -23.13
N ASP A 216 -12.31 -29.29 -23.01
CA ASP A 216 -13.07 -28.28 -23.74
C ASP A 216 -12.65 -26.86 -23.36
N MET A 217 -12.39 -26.62 -22.06
CA MET A 217 -11.81 -25.35 -21.59
C MET A 217 -10.47 -25.03 -22.29
N ILE A 218 -9.60 -26.03 -22.48
CA ILE A 218 -8.30 -25.85 -23.13
C ILE A 218 -8.48 -25.59 -24.63
N ASP A 219 -9.25 -26.45 -25.31
CA ASP A 219 -9.40 -26.43 -26.76
C ASP A 219 -10.15 -25.18 -27.25
N ARG A 220 -11.09 -24.68 -26.44
CA ARG A 220 -11.94 -23.53 -26.77
C ARG A 220 -11.56 -22.26 -26.02
N ASN A 221 -10.48 -22.29 -25.24
CA ASN A 221 -10.01 -21.17 -24.43
C ASN A 221 -11.12 -20.57 -23.53
N GLY A 222 -11.92 -21.45 -22.91
CA GLY A 222 -13.01 -21.08 -22.01
C GLY A 222 -12.65 -21.21 -20.54
N VAL A 223 -13.67 -21.45 -19.71
CA VAL A 223 -13.55 -21.65 -18.25
C VAL A 223 -14.08 -23.03 -17.87
N TYR A 224 -13.36 -23.77 -17.04
CA TYR A 224 -13.84 -25.06 -16.54
C TYR A 224 -14.83 -24.83 -15.39
N VAL A 225 -15.99 -25.48 -15.43
CA VAL A 225 -17.05 -25.38 -14.42
C VAL A 225 -17.35 -26.77 -13.88
N ASP A 226 -17.02 -27.01 -12.61
CA ASP A 226 -17.30 -28.28 -11.92
C ASP A 226 -18.66 -28.20 -11.24
N VAL A 227 -19.73 -28.55 -11.97
CA VAL A 227 -21.09 -28.58 -11.43
C VAL A 227 -21.28 -29.82 -10.55
N LYS A 228 -21.80 -29.63 -9.34
CA LYS A 228 -22.33 -30.70 -8.47
C LYS A 228 -23.44 -31.40 -9.24
N GLN A 229 -23.17 -32.56 -9.81
CA GLN A 229 -24.24 -33.48 -10.15
C GLN A 229 -24.99 -33.77 -8.85
N ALA A 230 -26.30 -33.50 -8.83
CA ALA A 230 -27.14 -33.93 -7.74
C ALA A 230 -26.95 -35.44 -7.57
N ASP A 231 -26.73 -35.92 -6.34
CA ASP A 231 -26.77 -37.34 -6.02
C ASP A 231 -28.18 -37.84 -6.34
N THR A 232 -28.40 -38.17 -7.60
CA THR A 232 -29.68 -38.63 -8.09
C THR A 232 -29.76 -40.08 -7.67
N PRO A 233 -30.68 -40.47 -6.76
CA PRO A 233 -30.74 -41.85 -6.30
C PRO A 233 -30.87 -42.80 -7.49
N GLU A 234 -30.17 -43.95 -7.49
CA GLU A 234 -30.15 -44.90 -8.63
C GLU A 234 -31.55 -45.25 -9.19
N TRP A 235 -32.60 -45.19 -8.37
CA TRP A 235 -33.97 -45.46 -8.78
C TRP A 235 -34.63 -44.36 -9.65
N TRP A 236 -34.08 -43.14 -9.68
CA TRP A 236 -34.50 -42.06 -10.57
C TRP A 236 -33.97 -42.23 -12.00
N ALA A 237 -32.88 -42.99 -12.21
CA ALA A 237 -32.33 -43.27 -13.55
C ALA A 237 -33.33 -44.01 -14.47
N ALA A 238 -34.35 -44.65 -13.90
CA ALA A 238 -35.39 -45.36 -14.65
C ALA A 238 -36.47 -44.45 -15.27
N PHE A 239 -36.55 -43.18 -14.88
CA PHE A 239 -37.57 -42.25 -15.38
C PHE A 239 -37.13 -41.42 -16.59
N GLY A 240 -35.94 -41.70 -17.11
CA GLY A 240 -35.22 -40.78 -17.99
C GLY A 240 -34.77 -39.61 -17.14
N SER A 241 -33.47 -39.49 -16.90
CA SER A 241 -32.96 -38.14 -16.68
C SER A 241 -33.34 -37.39 -17.95
N ASP A 242 -34.31 -36.48 -17.84
CA ASP A 242 -34.24 -35.31 -18.67
C ASP A 242 -32.84 -34.79 -18.35
N ASP A 243 -31.89 -34.93 -19.27
CA ASP A 243 -30.51 -34.45 -19.16
C ASP A 243 -30.54 -32.91 -19.19
N GLY A 244 -31.49 -32.33 -18.45
CA GLY A 244 -31.82 -30.93 -18.39
C GLY A 244 -30.53 -30.22 -18.07
N GLU A 245 -30.14 -29.37 -19.01
CA GLU A 245 -28.97 -28.52 -18.92
C GLU A 245 -28.98 -27.86 -17.53
N ILE A 246 -28.15 -28.37 -16.62
CA ILE A 246 -28.07 -27.81 -15.28
C ILE A 246 -27.35 -26.49 -15.43
N GLU A 247 -28.11 -25.39 -15.43
CA GLU A 247 -27.54 -24.06 -15.41
C GLU A 247 -26.64 -23.91 -14.16
N PRO A 248 -25.39 -23.44 -14.33
CA PRO A 248 -24.48 -23.28 -13.22
C PRO A 248 -24.93 -22.11 -12.33
N THR A 249 -25.03 -22.38 -11.03
CA THR A 249 -25.30 -21.40 -9.98
C THR A 249 -24.23 -21.52 -8.88
N THR A 250 -24.09 -20.48 -8.04
CA THR A 250 -23.06 -20.49 -6.98
C THR A 250 -23.27 -21.64 -5.99
N ASP A 251 -24.53 -22.07 -5.79
CA ASP A 251 -24.88 -23.17 -4.91
C ASP A 251 -24.52 -24.55 -5.49
N ASN A 252 -24.67 -24.72 -6.81
CA ASN A 252 -24.46 -25.99 -7.49
C ASN A 252 -23.06 -26.13 -8.11
N VAL A 253 -22.24 -25.10 -8.22
CA VAL A 253 -20.85 -25.20 -8.69
C VAL A 253 -19.90 -25.50 -7.53
N ARG A 254 -19.05 -26.52 -7.66
CA ARG A 254 -18.00 -26.86 -6.69
C ARG A 254 -16.80 -25.93 -6.82
N ARG A 255 -16.36 -25.68 -8.06
CA ARG A 255 -15.18 -24.87 -8.38
C ARG A 255 -15.21 -24.41 -9.82
N ILE A 256 -14.46 -23.33 -10.06
CA ILE A 256 -14.18 -22.75 -11.36
C ILE A 256 -12.69 -22.93 -11.67
N GLY A 257 -12.38 -23.46 -12.84
CA GLY A 257 -11.02 -23.64 -13.34
C GLY A 257 -10.67 -22.61 -14.41
N ILE A 258 -9.56 -21.90 -14.24
CA ILE A 258 -9.01 -21.02 -15.29
C ILE A 258 -7.60 -21.44 -15.65
N GLN A 259 -7.16 -21.21 -16.89
CA GLN A 259 -5.78 -21.50 -17.28
C GLN A 259 -4.78 -20.64 -16.49
N SER A 260 -3.67 -21.23 -16.03
CA SER A 260 -2.67 -20.48 -15.25
C SER A 260 -2.07 -19.30 -16.01
N GLN A 261 -1.96 -19.40 -17.34
CA GLN A 261 -1.47 -18.31 -18.20
C GLN A 261 -2.40 -17.09 -18.17
N LEU A 262 -3.71 -17.28 -18.00
CA LEU A 262 -4.65 -16.19 -17.83
C LEU A 262 -4.40 -15.46 -16.51
N ALA A 263 -4.30 -16.21 -15.40
CA ALA A 263 -4.02 -15.62 -14.09
C ALA A 263 -2.69 -14.85 -14.07
N GLN A 264 -1.67 -15.37 -14.76
CA GLN A 264 -0.40 -14.67 -14.96
C GLN A 264 -0.59 -13.37 -15.75
N ARG A 265 -1.30 -13.40 -16.88
CA ARG A 265 -1.56 -12.22 -17.71
C ARG A 265 -2.32 -11.13 -16.95
N VAL A 266 -3.36 -11.50 -16.21
CA VAL A 266 -4.14 -10.56 -15.38
C VAL A 266 -3.25 -9.92 -14.31
N ALA A 267 -2.39 -10.70 -13.65
CA ALA A 267 -1.44 -10.16 -12.68
C ALA A 267 -0.46 -9.17 -13.34
N GLU A 268 0.10 -9.52 -14.50
CA GLU A 268 1.04 -8.67 -15.25
C GLU A 268 0.39 -7.37 -15.74
N ASN A 269 -0.84 -7.43 -16.29
CA ASN A 269 -1.62 -6.26 -16.73
C ASN A 269 -1.85 -5.24 -15.61
N ASN A 270 -1.93 -5.70 -14.36
CA ASN A 270 -2.15 -4.87 -13.18
C ASN A 270 -0.86 -4.57 -12.40
N GLY A 271 0.31 -4.93 -12.94
CA GLY A 271 1.61 -4.63 -12.34
C GLY A 271 1.87 -5.36 -11.01
N ILE A 272 1.24 -6.52 -10.78
CA ILE A 272 1.41 -7.33 -9.58
C ILE A 272 2.01 -8.70 -9.92
N SER A 273 2.57 -9.37 -8.91
CA SER A 273 2.99 -10.77 -9.08
C SER A 273 1.79 -11.71 -9.00
N THR A 274 1.88 -12.87 -9.65
CA THR A 274 0.86 -13.92 -9.57
C THR A 274 0.61 -14.36 -8.13
N ARG A 275 1.66 -14.39 -7.29
CA ARG A 275 1.54 -14.67 -5.86
C ARG A 275 0.75 -13.59 -5.11
N ALA A 276 0.89 -12.32 -5.48
CA ALA A 276 0.12 -11.23 -4.89
C ALA A 276 -1.36 -11.33 -5.24
N LEU A 277 -1.70 -11.68 -6.48
CA LEU A 277 -3.08 -11.99 -6.89
C LEU A 277 -3.64 -13.18 -6.10
N GLN A 278 -2.85 -14.25 -5.95
CA GLN A 278 -3.26 -15.41 -5.16
C GLN A 278 -3.59 -15.03 -3.71
N LEU A 279 -2.71 -14.27 -3.05
CA LEU A 279 -2.92 -13.82 -1.67
C LEU A 279 -4.16 -12.92 -1.52
N GLU A 280 -4.50 -12.13 -2.55
CA GLU A 280 -5.71 -11.33 -2.58
C GLU A 280 -6.96 -12.21 -2.68
N LEU A 281 -6.95 -13.20 -3.58
CA LEU A 281 -8.05 -14.16 -3.74
C LEU A 281 -8.23 -15.01 -2.47
N ASP A 282 -7.12 -15.51 -1.88
CA ASP A 282 -7.12 -16.23 -0.60
C ASP A 282 -7.70 -15.35 0.52
N GLY A 283 -7.31 -14.08 0.58
CA GLY A 283 -7.80 -13.13 1.58
C GLY A 283 -9.29 -12.78 1.47
N ARG A 284 -9.91 -13.07 0.33
CA ARG A 284 -11.34 -12.89 0.04
C ARG A 284 -12.10 -14.21 0.03
N ASP A 285 -11.47 -15.31 0.44
CA ASP A 285 -12.04 -16.66 0.44
C ASP A 285 -12.50 -17.13 -0.96
N TYR A 286 -11.83 -16.68 -2.03
CA TYR A 286 -12.12 -17.06 -3.41
C TYR A 286 -11.34 -18.27 -3.92
N THR A 287 -10.58 -18.93 -3.05
CA THR A 287 -9.76 -20.10 -3.40
C THR A 287 -10.30 -21.35 -2.73
N THR A 288 -10.28 -22.48 -3.44
CA THR A 288 -10.99 -23.71 -3.03
C THR A 288 -10.08 -24.77 -2.41
N GLY A 289 -8.76 -24.53 -2.39
CA GLY A 289 -7.77 -25.48 -1.90
C GLY A 289 -7.66 -25.52 -0.37
N TYR A 290 -7.92 -26.70 0.23
CA TYR A 290 -7.71 -26.97 1.66
C TYR A 290 -6.24 -26.88 2.11
N ASP A 291 -5.28 -26.75 1.18
CA ASP A 291 -3.83 -26.74 1.41
C ASP A 291 -3.15 -25.42 1.01
N GLY A 292 -3.92 -24.39 0.62
CA GLY A 292 -3.38 -23.09 0.22
C GLY A 292 -2.71 -23.07 -1.16
N SER A 293 -2.87 -24.13 -1.96
CA SER A 293 -2.51 -24.14 -3.37
C SER A 293 -3.72 -23.83 -4.24
N VAL A 294 -3.61 -22.80 -5.08
CA VAL A 294 -4.63 -22.47 -6.08
C VAL A 294 -4.35 -23.19 -7.39
N SER A 295 -3.12 -23.61 -7.64
CA SER A 295 -2.74 -24.29 -8.89
C SER A 295 -2.96 -25.79 -8.79
N ALA A 296 -3.68 -26.34 -9.75
CA ALA A 296 -3.82 -27.76 -10.01
C ALA A 296 -3.18 -28.12 -11.36
N GLN A 297 -2.82 -29.39 -11.53
CA GLN A 297 -2.28 -29.94 -12.77
C GLN A 297 -3.08 -31.18 -13.17
N LYS A 298 -3.43 -31.28 -14.45
CA LYS A 298 -4.09 -32.45 -15.00
C LYS A 298 -3.54 -32.75 -16.39
N TYR A 299 -3.51 -34.03 -16.73
CA TYR A 299 -3.14 -34.48 -18.07
C TYR A 299 -4.34 -34.32 -19.01
N TYR A 300 -4.09 -33.71 -20.16
CA TYR A 300 -4.99 -33.72 -21.31
C TYR A 300 -4.19 -34.19 -22.52
N GLY A 301 -4.59 -35.32 -23.11
CA GLY A 301 -3.76 -36.05 -24.06
C GLY A 301 -2.41 -36.48 -23.45
N GLN A 302 -1.30 -36.04 -24.05
CA GLN A 302 0.07 -36.30 -23.57
C GLN A 302 0.72 -35.10 -22.87
N THR A 303 -0.02 -34.01 -22.68
CA THR A 303 0.50 -32.75 -22.14
C THR A 303 -0.06 -32.49 -20.74
N VAL A 304 0.78 -31.97 -19.86
CA VAL A 304 0.37 -31.49 -18.53
C VAL A 304 -0.09 -30.05 -18.67
N HIS A 305 -1.33 -29.78 -18.26
CA HIS A 305 -1.89 -28.42 -18.22
C HIS A 305 -2.07 -27.99 -16.77
N SER A 306 -1.62 -26.77 -16.47
CA SER A 306 -1.82 -26.14 -15.17
C SER A 306 -3.00 -25.17 -15.23
N TYR A 307 -3.85 -25.23 -14.22
CA TYR A 307 -5.01 -24.35 -14.08
C TYR A 307 -5.17 -23.93 -12.61
N TRP A 308 -5.93 -22.87 -12.38
CA TRP A 308 -6.25 -22.36 -11.05
C TRP A 308 -7.65 -22.79 -10.65
N GLU A 309 -7.82 -23.28 -9.42
CA GLU A 309 -9.10 -23.70 -8.83
C GLU A 309 -9.67 -22.61 -7.91
N LEU A 310 -10.76 -21.99 -8.35
CA LEU A 310 -11.38 -20.82 -7.73
C LEU A 310 -12.80 -21.14 -7.26
N SER A 311 -13.27 -20.37 -6.29
CA SER A 311 -14.63 -20.47 -5.76
C SER A 311 -15.64 -19.94 -6.77
N ALA A 312 -16.82 -20.57 -6.82
CA ALA A 312 -17.95 -20.07 -7.60
C ALA A 312 -18.40 -18.66 -7.16
N GLU A 313 -18.14 -18.29 -5.90
CA GLU A 313 -18.41 -16.96 -5.33
C GLU A 313 -17.58 -15.85 -5.98
N LEU A 314 -16.46 -16.19 -6.62
CA LEU A 314 -15.66 -15.20 -7.35
C LEU A 314 -16.46 -14.67 -8.55
N ALA A 315 -16.89 -15.56 -9.43
CA ALA A 315 -17.70 -15.30 -10.61
C ALA A 315 -18.14 -16.62 -11.26
N LEU A 316 -19.25 -16.56 -12.00
CA LEU A 316 -19.69 -17.61 -12.92
C LEU A 316 -19.70 -17.07 -14.35
N PRO A 317 -19.46 -17.93 -15.36
CA PRO A 317 -19.63 -17.56 -16.74
C PRO A 317 -21.11 -17.28 -17.06
N ASN A 318 -21.36 -16.27 -17.90
CA ASN A 318 -22.73 -15.93 -18.33
C ASN A 318 -23.29 -16.94 -19.34
N GLU A 319 -22.41 -17.67 -20.02
CA GLU A 319 -22.74 -18.72 -20.99
C GLU A 319 -22.11 -20.04 -20.54
N TYR A 320 -22.88 -21.13 -20.61
CA TYR A 320 -22.41 -22.46 -20.24
C TYR A 320 -22.85 -23.48 -21.28
N GLU A 321 -21.90 -24.23 -21.82
CA GLU A 321 -22.12 -25.25 -22.86
C GLU A 321 -21.92 -26.63 -22.22
N PRO A 322 -22.99 -27.30 -21.74
CA PRO A 322 -22.89 -28.56 -20.98
C PRO A 322 -22.51 -29.78 -21.82
N ALA A 323 -22.68 -29.70 -23.14
CA ALA A 323 -22.32 -30.76 -24.08
C ALA A 323 -21.74 -30.11 -25.34
N PRO A 324 -20.50 -29.58 -25.28
CA PRO A 324 -19.90 -28.95 -26.44
C PRO A 324 -19.68 -29.98 -27.52
N GLU A 325 -20.11 -29.66 -28.74
CA GLU A 325 -19.94 -30.57 -29.88
C GLU A 325 -18.45 -30.87 -30.09
N THR A 326 -18.09 -32.14 -30.23
CA THR A 326 -16.70 -32.50 -30.50
C THR A 326 -16.29 -32.06 -31.91
N ALA A 327 -14.99 -31.86 -32.15
CA ALA A 327 -14.49 -31.52 -33.49
C ALA A 327 -14.91 -32.55 -34.54
N THR A 328 -15.04 -33.82 -34.15
CA THR A 328 -15.53 -34.90 -35.01
C THR A 328 -17.01 -34.72 -35.34
N GLU A 329 -17.86 -34.46 -34.34
CA GLU A 329 -19.30 -34.23 -34.54
C GLU A 329 -19.57 -32.96 -35.36
N ALA A 330 -18.77 -31.90 -35.16
CA ALA A 330 -18.86 -30.70 -35.98
C ALA A 330 -18.48 -30.96 -37.45
N THR A 331 -17.44 -31.77 -37.68
CA THR A 331 -17.03 -32.16 -39.03
C THR A 331 -18.04 -33.10 -39.68
N GLU A 332 -18.62 -34.02 -38.92
CA GLU A 332 -19.67 -34.93 -39.40
C GLU A 332 -20.94 -34.17 -39.76
N ARG A 333 -21.36 -33.19 -38.95
CA ARG A 333 -22.49 -32.30 -39.29
C ARG A 333 -22.20 -31.44 -40.52
N GLU A 334 -21.00 -30.89 -40.67
CA GLU A 334 -20.62 -30.13 -41.88
C GLU A 334 -20.60 -31.04 -43.13
N LEU A 335 -20.17 -32.30 -42.99
CA LEU A 335 -20.25 -33.31 -44.05
C LEU A 335 -21.70 -33.70 -44.36
N GLU A 336 -22.53 -33.89 -43.34
CA GLU A 336 -23.95 -34.21 -43.50
C GLU A 336 -24.67 -33.07 -44.21
N GLU A 337 -24.51 -31.82 -43.75
CA GLU A 337 -25.07 -30.62 -44.38
C GLU A 337 -24.64 -30.49 -45.84
N MET A 338 -23.35 -30.75 -46.15
CA MET A 338 -22.82 -30.72 -47.51
C MET A 338 -23.35 -31.87 -48.41
N THR A 339 -23.79 -32.99 -47.82
CA THR A 339 -24.41 -34.09 -48.58
C THR A 339 -25.92 -33.95 -48.76
N THR A 340 -26.61 -33.22 -47.89
CA THR A 340 -28.06 -32.98 -48.00
C THR A 340 -28.45 -31.92 -49.05
N ASP A 341 -27.54 -31.05 -49.47
CA ASP A 341 -27.81 -30.04 -50.50
C ASP A 341 -27.58 -30.52 -51.94
N THR A 342 -27.30 -31.81 -52.16
CA THR A 342 -27.01 -32.37 -53.50
C THR A 342 -28.17 -33.18 -54.11
N ASP A 343 -29.42 -32.94 -53.69
CA ASP A 343 -30.60 -33.52 -54.35
C ASP A 343 -31.65 -32.44 -54.66
N GLY A 344 -31.45 -31.73 -55.77
CA GLY A 344 -32.60 -31.20 -56.50
C GLY A 344 -32.49 -29.85 -57.22
N GLU A 345 -31.51 -29.62 -58.09
CA GLU A 345 -31.74 -28.73 -59.25
C GLU A 345 -31.23 -29.34 -60.54
N THR A 346 -32.18 -29.61 -61.43
CA THR A 346 -31.99 -30.12 -62.78
C THR A 346 -31.54 -28.95 -63.67
N PRO A 347 -30.48 -29.08 -64.49
CA PRO A 347 -30.04 -27.98 -65.34
C PRO A 347 -31.00 -27.84 -66.54
N GLU A 348 -31.85 -26.80 -66.52
CA GLU A 348 -32.62 -26.39 -67.69
C GLU A 348 -31.71 -25.61 -68.65
N ALA A 349 -31.38 -26.25 -69.76
CA ALA A 349 -30.69 -25.63 -70.87
C ALA A 349 -31.62 -24.63 -71.57
N THR A 350 -31.29 -23.34 -71.50
CA THR A 350 -31.75 -22.35 -72.47
C THR A 350 -30.53 -21.68 -73.10
N ALA A 351 -30.42 -21.90 -74.41
CA ALA A 351 -29.56 -21.15 -75.30
C ALA A 351 -30.30 -19.90 -75.81
N ASP A 352 -29.53 -18.98 -76.39
CA ASP A 352 -29.93 -17.75 -77.11
C ASP A 352 -29.94 -16.50 -76.22
N GLY A 353 -29.22 -15.41 -76.47
CA GLY A 353 -28.32 -15.04 -77.55
C GLY A 353 -28.09 -13.53 -77.47
N GLY A 354 -26.84 -13.08 -77.63
CA GLY A 354 -26.42 -11.72 -78.04
C GLY A 354 -26.72 -10.53 -77.11
N ASP A 355 -25.69 -9.76 -76.74
CA ASP A 355 -25.33 -8.51 -77.46
C ASP A 355 -24.47 -7.57 -76.57
N ASP A 356 -23.25 -7.35 -77.08
CA ASP A 356 -22.33 -6.21 -77.05
C ASP A 356 -22.43 -5.02 -76.06
N GLY A 357 -21.25 -4.61 -75.60
CA GLY A 357 -20.90 -3.30 -75.02
C GLY A 357 -19.99 -3.45 -73.80
N ASP A 358 -18.65 -3.52 -73.88
CA ASP A 358 -17.66 -2.52 -74.33
C ASP A 358 -17.90 -1.10 -73.78
N ASP A 359 -17.42 -0.83 -72.57
CA ASP A 359 -16.30 0.09 -72.26
C ASP A 359 -15.90 -0.20 -70.79
N GLY A 360 -14.70 -0.02 -70.26
CA GLY A 360 -13.59 0.87 -70.59
C GLY A 360 -13.14 1.51 -69.28
N GLY A 361 -12.16 0.95 -68.57
CA GLY A 361 -11.77 1.53 -67.28
C GLY A 361 -10.57 0.91 -66.57
N MET A 362 -9.41 0.88 -67.23
CA MET A 362 -8.12 0.73 -66.54
C MET A 362 -7.86 1.94 -65.63
N GLY A 363 -7.42 1.67 -64.39
CA GLY A 363 -6.87 2.67 -63.48
C GLY A 363 -5.88 2.04 -62.52
N THR A 364 -4.63 1.91 -62.97
CA THR A 364 -3.47 1.47 -62.17
C THR A 364 -2.74 2.66 -61.52
N VAL A 365 -2.11 2.40 -60.37
CA VAL A 365 -0.88 3.01 -59.80
C VAL A 365 -0.99 4.28 -58.90
N GLY A 366 -0.42 4.13 -57.69
CA GLY A 366 0.26 5.16 -56.89
C GLY A 366 -0.06 4.99 -55.39
N GLY A 367 0.84 4.81 -54.41
CA GLY A 367 2.29 4.95 -54.33
C GLY A 367 2.66 5.85 -53.13
N LEU A 368 3.48 5.33 -52.19
CA LEU A 368 4.31 6.05 -51.18
C LEU A 368 3.50 6.79 -50.07
N GLY A 369 3.89 6.94 -48.79
CA GLY A 369 5.14 6.84 -48.02
C GLY A 369 5.10 7.88 -46.89
N GLY A 370 5.74 7.63 -45.74
CA GLY A 370 5.93 8.55 -44.60
C GLY A 370 5.52 7.90 -43.27
N GLU A 371 6.41 7.40 -42.40
CA GLU A 371 7.41 8.13 -41.60
C GLU A 371 6.88 9.46 -41.05
N LEU A 372 6.39 9.42 -39.80
CA LEU A 372 6.89 10.19 -38.65
C LEU A 372 6.65 9.40 -37.36
#